data_AF-A0A1B6CK25-F1
#
_entry.id   AF-A0A1B6CK25-F1
#
_cell.length_a   1.000
_cell.length_b   1.000
_cell.length_c   1.000
_cell.angle_alpha   90.00
_cell.angle_beta   90.00
_cell.angle_gamma   90.00
#
_symmetry.space_group_name_H-M   'P 1'
#
loop_
_entity.id
_entity.type
_entity.pdbx_description
1 polymer ?
#
loop_
_entity_poly.entity_id
_entity_poly.type
_entity_poly.pdbx_seq_one_letter_code
_entity_poly.pdbx_strand_id
1 'polypeptide(L)'
;MEDSPLFLAHQNDRKAETHIRYKRFDEAAVCHQKASGFLLQAMQLTSVSRALESLQLQHDYHLRQKDIIRIKKVQFELKKKYLDYKNRRMTTHKKEKKSQSDDLQSHIFRIMDETDSLLSFLQIKIEENNVDVKPSTSEKPPASGQRKLKSEQAIMEELNSLNTELRNLIKQLFAELQSSERQVEALRIRLKAYEEDFPALPDLTPLEIPQYEYTSATTEDIFPELV
;
A
#
# COMPACT_ATOMS: atom_id res chain seq x y z
N MET A 1 -48.08 17.82 -10.95
CA MET A 1 -47.05 18.56 -10.20
C MET A 1 -45.67 17.90 -10.29
N GLU A 2 -45.55 16.61 -10.63
CA GLU A 2 -44.26 15.88 -10.64
C GLU A 2 -43.33 16.19 -11.84
N ASP A 3 -43.77 16.98 -12.82
CA ASP A 3 -42.97 17.34 -14.01
C ASP A 3 -42.65 18.84 -14.10
N SER A 4 -42.82 19.59 -13.01
CA SER A 4 -42.44 21.01 -13.03
C SER A 4 -40.93 21.15 -13.27
N PRO A 5 -40.47 22.08 -14.14
CA PRO A 5 -39.04 22.28 -14.39
C PRO A 5 -38.23 22.52 -13.10
N LEU A 6 -38.80 23.25 -12.14
CA LEU A 6 -38.15 23.48 -10.84
C LEU A 6 -37.99 22.19 -10.03
N PHE A 7 -39.02 21.33 -10.03
CA PHE A 7 -38.94 20.02 -9.38
C PHE A 7 -37.88 19.12 -10.04
N LEU A 8 -37.82 19.10 -11.36
CA LEU A 8 -36.82 18.34 -12.11
C LEU A 8 -35.39 18.86 -11.84
N ALA A 9 -35.21 20.17 -11.67
CA ALA A 9 -33.92 20.73 -11.27
C ALA A 9 -33.45 20.18 -9.91
N HIS A 10 -34.29 20.24 -8.88
CA HIS A 10 -33.97 19.71 -7.55
C HIS A 10 -33.79 18.19 -7.54
N GLN A 11 -34.56 17.45 -8.35
CA GLN A 11 -34.37 16.01 -8.49
C GLN A 11 -32.98 15.69 -9.07
N ASN A 12 -32.54 16.45 -10.08
CA ASN A 12 -31.20 16.28 -10.65
C ASN A 12 -30.10 16.67 -9.66
N ASP A 13 -30.32 17.66 -8.81
CA ASP A 13 -29.39 18.03 -7.74
C ASP A 13 -29.12 16.87 -6.77
N ARG A 14 -30.20 16.25 -6.26
CA ARG A 14 -30.10 15.05 -5.39
C ARG A 14 -29.41 13.88 -6.09
N LYS A 15 -29.69 13.69 -7.38
CA LYS A 15 -29.01 12.66 -8.19
C LYS A 15 -27.52 12.97 -8.32
N ALA A 16 -27.13 14.23 -8.52
CA ALA A 16 -25.75 14.65 -8.60
C ALA A 16 -24.98 14.35 -7.31
N GLU A 17 -25.57 14.65 -6.15
CA GLU A 17 -24.98 14.33 -4.85
C GLU A 17 -24.71 12.82 -4.69
N THR A 18 -25.65 12.00 -5.15
CA THR A 18 -25.50 10.53 -5.13
C THR A 18 -24.33 10.10 -6.00
N HIS A 19 -24.21 10.65 -7.22
CA HIS A 19 -23.08 10.38 -8.11
C HIS A 19 -21.73 10.82 -7.52
N ILE A 20 -21.67 11.97 -6.85
CA ILE A 20 -20.46 12.45 -6.17
C ILE A 20 -20.03 11.45 -5.08
N ARG A 21 -20.96 10.92 -4.27
CA ARG A 21 -20.65 9.91 -3.23
C ARG A 21 -20.03 8.65 -3.83
N TYR A 22 -20.51 8.23 -4.99
CA TYR A 22 -19.96 7.08 -5.73
C TYR A 22 -18.77 7.43 -6.63
N LYS A 23 -18.19 8.64 -6.52
CA LYS A 23 -17.04 9.13 -7.31
C LYS A 23 -17.28 9.12 -8.83
N ARG A 24 -18.55 9.19 -9.23
CA ARG A 24 -19.03 9.27 -10.61
C ARG A 24 -19.14 10.73 -11.03
N PHE A 25 -17.99 11.38 -11.20
CA PHE A 25 -17.92 12.84 -11.37
C PHE A 25 -18.50 13.32 -12.71
N ASP A 26 -18.36 12.54 -13.78
CA ASP A 26 -18.89 12.91 -15.09
C ASP A 26 -20.43 12.90 -15.09
N GLU A 27 -21.02 11.87 -14.48
CA GLU A 27 -22.47 11.78 -14.34
C GLU A 27 -23.02 12.89 -13.43
N ALA A 28 -22.31 13.23 -12.34
CA ALA A 28 -22.68 14.34 -11.47
C ALA A 28 -22.65 15.70 -12.21
N ALA A 29 -21.63 15.94 -13.04
CA ALA A 29 -21.53 17.15 -13.86
C ALA A 29 -22.68 17.26 -14.87
N VAL A 30 -23.09 16.14 -15.48
CA VAL A 30 -24.25 16.07 -16.38
C VAL A 30 -25.55 16.38 -15.62
N CYS A 31 -25.70 15.91 -14.38
CA CYS A 31 -26.87 16.21 -13.56
C CYS A 31 -27.00 17.72 -13.27
N HIS A 32 -25.93 18.41 -12.88
CA HIS A 32 -25.99 19.86 -12.68
C HIS A 32 -26.21 20.64 -13.98
N GLN A 33 -25.68 20.15 -15.11
CA GLN A 33 -25.97 20.74 -16.43
C GLN A 33 -27.45 20.59 -16.82
N LYS A 34 -28.08 19.47 -16.47
CA LYS A 34 -29.53 19.28 -16.66
C LYS A 34 -30.33 20.18 -15.72
N ALA A 35 -29.93 20.28 -14.46
CA ALA A 35 -30.58 21.15 -13.48
C ALA A 35 -30.55 22.62 -13.91
N SER A 36 -29.42 23.12 -14.41
CA SER A 36 -29.33 24.48 -14.96
C SER A 36 -30.25 24.67 -16.18
N GLY A 37 -30.34 23.66 -17.06
CA GLY A 37 -31.27 23.69 -18.19
C GLY A 37 -32.75 23.77 -17.77
N PHE A 38 -33.14 23.02 -16.74
CA PHE A 38 -34.51 23.10 -16.21
C PHE A 38 -34.79 24.42 -15.48
N LEU A 39 -33.81 25.02 -14.82
CA LEU A 39 -33.96 26.35 -14.21
C LEU A 39 -34.18 27.43 -15.27
N LEU A 40 -33.50 27.36 -16.42
CA LEU A 40 -33.77 28.26 -17.55
C LEU A 40 -35.21 28.13 -18.06
N GLN A 41 -35.75 26.91 -18.12
CA GLN A 41 -37.15 26.70 -18.46
C GLN A 41 -38.08 27.26 -17.38
N ALA A 42 -37.75 27.10 -16.10
CA ALA A 42 -38.52 27.66 -14.99
C ALA A 42 -38.55 29.20 -15.03
N MET A 43 -37.45 29.84 -15.42
CA MET A 43 -37.36 31.30 -15.60
C MET A 43 -38.31 31.80 -16.69
N GLN A 44 -38.52 31.04 -17.76
CA GLN A 44 -39.47 31.42 -18.83
C GLN A 44 -40.93 31.35 -18.40
N LEU A 45 -41.25 30.58 -17.35
CA LEU A 45 -42.61 30.35 -16.86
C LEU A 45 -43.06 31.36 -15.79
N THR A 46 -42.13 32.13 -15.23
CA THR A 46 -42.45 33.08 -14.15
C THR A 46 -42.22 34.52 -14.61
N SER A 47 -43.18 35.39 -14.30
CA SER A 47 -43.09 36.84 -14.56
C SER A 47 -42.75 37.65 -13.31
N VAL A 48 -42.59 36.99 -12.16
CA VAL A 48 -42.30 37.64 -10.88
C VAL A 48 -40.80 37.94 -10.79
N SER A 49 -40.43 39.23 -10.77
CA SER A 49 -39.03 39.69 -10.73
C SER A 49 -38.20 39.03 -9.62
N ARG A 50 -38.70 39.00 -8.38
CA ARG A 50 -38.01 38.33 -7.26
C ARG A 50 -37.78 36.83 -7.48
N ALA A 51 -38.72 36.15 -8.14
CA ALA A 51 -38.58 34.74 -8.46
C ALA A 51 -37.54 34.52 -9.58
N LEU A 52 -37.50 35.40 -10.58
CA LEU A 52 -36.49 35.37 -11.63
C LEU A 52 -35.07 35.54 -11.07
N GLU A 53 -34.87 36.51 -10.18
CA GLU A 53 -33.58 36.71 -9.50
C GLU A 53 -33.16 35.46 -8.72
N SER A 54 -34.08 34.86 -7.95
CA SER A 54 -33.81 33.63 -7.21
C SER A 54 -33.44 32.47 -8.14
N LEU A 55 -34.14 32.30 -9.26
CA LEU A 55 -33.85 31.22 -10.21
C LEU A 55 -32.52 31.44 -10.94
N GLN A 56 -32.17 32.69 -11.24
CA GLN A 56 -30.89 33.05 -11.83
C GLN A 56 -29.72 32.70 -10.89
N LEU A 57 -29.84 33.01 -9.60
CA LEU A 57 -28.84 32.63 -8.59
C LEU A 57 -28.67 31.10 -8.50
N GLN A 58 -29.77 30.35 -8.57
CA GLN A 58 -29.72 28.87 -8.57
C GLN A 58 -29.09 28.31 -9.85
N HIS A 59 -29.36 28.92 -11.00
CA HIS A 59 -28.73 28.55 -12.26
C HIS A 59 -27.21 28.73 -12.18
N ASP A 60 -26.75 29.88 -11.70
CA ASP A 60 -25.34 30.20 -11.55
C ASP A 60 -24.65 29.33 -10.49
N TYR A 61 -25.39 28.92 -9.45
CA TYR A 61 -24.94 27.90 -8.50
C TYR A 61 -24.62 26.58 -9.21
N HIS A 62 -25.53 26.05 -10.05
CA HIS A 62 -25.28 24.78 -10.73
C HIS A 62 -24.15 24.85 -11.77
N LEU A 63 -23.95 25.99 -12.42
CA LEU A 63 -22.79 26.20 -13.28
C LEU A 63 -21.47 26.12 -12.49
N ARG A 64 -21.39 26.85 -11.37
CA ARG A 64 -20.22 26.78 -10.47
C ARG A 64 -20.00 25.37 -9.93
N GLN A 65 -21.08 24.68 -9.56
CA GLN A 65 -21.00 23.34 -9.02
C GLN A 65 -20.47 22.31 -10.03
N LYS A 66 -20.87 22.44 -11.31
CA LYS A 66 -20.30 21.65 -12.41
C LYS A 66 -18.79 21.83 -12.52
N ASP A 67 -18.29 23.05 -12.39
CA ASP A 67 -16.85 23.35 -12.47
C ASP A 67 -16.09 22.80 -11.25
N ILE A 68 -16.65 22.95 -10.04
CA ILE A 68 -16.11 22.36 -8.82
C ILE A 68 -15.99 20.83 -8.96
N ILE A 69 -17.00 20.17 -9.52
CA ILE A 69 -16.98 18.71 -9.75
C ILE A 69 -15.87 18.32 -10.74
N ARG A 70 -15.65 19.11 -11.79
CA ARG A 70 -14.55 18.88 -12.74
C ARG A 70 -13.19 18.97 -12.03
N ILE A 71 -13.00 19.95 -11.15
CA ILE A 71 -11.78 20.08 -10.35
C ILE A 71 -11.61 18.87 -9.42
N LYS A 72 -12.67 18.45 -8.72
CA LYS A 72 -12.66 17.27 -7.85
C LYS A 72 -12.30 15.98 -8.60
N LYS A 73 -12.79 15.83 -9.84
CA LYS A 73 -12.40 14.71 -10.71
C LYS A 73 -10.89 14.68 -10.95
N VAL A 74 -10.32 15.81 -11.35
CA VAL A 74 -8.88 15.92 -11.62
C VAL A 74 -8.07 15.60 -10.36
N GLN A 75 -8.42 16.20 -9.22
CA GLN A 75 -7.77 15.92 -7.94
C GLN A 75 -7.83 14.43 -7.55
N PHE A 76 -8.99 13.78 -7.74
CA PHE A 76 -9.14 12.37 -7.48
C PHE A 76 -8.25 11.50 -8.38
N GLU A 77 -8.20 11.79 -9.68
CA GLU A 77 -7.35 11.07 -10.64
C GLU A 77 -5.85 11.23 -10.33
N LEU A 78 -5.41 12.44 -9.97
CA LEU A 78 -4.04 12.71 -9.51
C LEU A 78 -3.70 11.89 -8.25
N LYS A 79 -4.58 11.93 -7.24
CA LYS A 79 -4.40 11.17 -6.00
C LYS A 79 -4.33 9.66 -6.26
N LYS A 80 -5.19 9.15 -7.15
CA LYS A 80 -5.19 7.75 -7.56
C LYS A 80 -3.86 7.36 -8.22
N LYS A 81 -3.39 8.15 -9.20
CA LYS A 81 -2.11 7.91 -9.88
C LYS A 81 -0.92 7.92 -8.91
N TYR A 82 -0.91 8.86 -7.96
CA TYR A 82 0.13 8.94 -6.93
C TYR A 82 0.15 7.68 -6.04
N LEU A 83 -1.03 7.24 -5.59
CA LEU A 83 -1.13 6.04 -4.76
C LEU A 83 -0.71 4.78 -5.54
N ASP A 84 -1.12 4.67 -6.80
CA ASP A 84 -0.72 3.57 -7.68
C ASP A 84 0.80 3.54 -7.89
N TYR A 85 1.43 4.70 -8.08
CA TYR A 85 2.89 4.83 -8.19
C TYR A 85 3.60 4.39 -6.90
N LYS A 86 3.13 4.88 -5.74
CA LYS A 86 3.67 4.48 -4.42
C LYS A 86 3.55 2.97 -4.22
N ASN A 87 2.39 2.39 -4.52
CA ASN A 87 2.13 0.96 -4.37
C ASN A 87 3.04 0.13 -5.28
N ARG A 88 3.19 0.50 -6.56
CA ARG A 88 4.09 -0.19 -7.51
C ARG A 88 5.54 -0.17 -7.01
N ARG A 89 6.03 0.96 -6.52
CA ARG A 89 7.39 1.07 -5.98
C ARG A 89 7.62 0.15 -4.77
N MET A 90 6.64 0.10 -3.86
CA MET A 90 6.71 -0.76 -2.68
C MET A 90 6.63 -2.25 -3.02
N THR A 91 5.80 -2.64 -4.00
CA THR A 91 5.68 -4.05 -4.42
C THR A 91 6.93 -4.55 -5.14
N THR A 92 7.57 -3.73 -5.97
CA THR A 92 8.77 -4.12 -6.71
C THR A 92 9.95 -4.36 -5.76
N HIS A 93 10.23 -3.42 -4.86
CA HIS A 93 11.32 -3.58 -3.89
C HIS A 93 11.10 -4.72 -2.90
N LYS A 94 9.85 -5.05 -2.55
CA LYS A 94 9.54 -6.20 -1.70
C LYS A 94 9.78 -7.53 -2.42
N LYS A 95 9.47 -7.59 -3.73
CA LYS A 95 9.66 -8.79 -4.55
C LYS A 95 11.14 -9.09 -4.83
N GLU A 96 11.93 -8.06 -5.14
CA GLU A 96 13.37 -8.20 -5.39
C GLU A 96 14.14 -8.68 -4.14
N LYS A 97 13.88 -8.06 -2.97
CA LYS A 97 14.53 -8.47 -1.72
C LYS A 97 14.18 -9.90 -1.31
N LYS A 98 12.91 -10.30 -1.47
CA LYS A 98 12.48 -11.65 -1.12
C LYS A 98 13.08 -12.70 -2.07
N SER A 99 13.11 -12.42 -3.38
CA SER A 99 13.69 -13.33 -4.37
C SER A 99 15.18 -13.59 -4.15
N GLN A 100 15.96 -12.55 -3.81
CA GLN A 100 17.39 -12.71 -3.56
C GLN A 100 17.68 -13.47 -2.25
N SER A 101 16.87 -13.23 -1.22
CA SER A 101 16.97 -13.95 0.05
C SER A 101 16.65 -15.44 -0.10
N ASP A 102 15.56 -15.76 -0.82
CA ASP A 102 15.14 -17.14 -1.06
C ASP A 102 16.14 -17.92 -1.93
N ASP A 103 16.77 -17.24 -2.91
CA ASP A 103 17.79 -17.83 -3.80
C ASP A 103 19.10 -18.14 -3.04
N LEU A 104 19.58 -17.19 -2.22
CA LEU A 104 20.77 -17.40 -1.38
C LEU A 104 20.55 -18.51 -0.35
N GLN A 105 19.38 -18.56 0.30
CA GLN A 105 19.03 -19.61 1.24
C GLN A 105 19.06 -20.99 0.55
N SER A 106 18.47 -21.10 -0.63
CA SER A 106 18.47 -22.34 -1.42
C SER A 106 19.87 -22.77 -1.83
N HIS A 107 20.73 -21.81 -2.20
CA HIS A 107 22.14 -22.08 -2.54
C HIS A 107 22.95 -22.61 -1.34
N ILE A 108 22.77 -22.02 -0.15
CA ILE A 108 23.44 -22.45 1.08
C ILE A 108 23.04 -23.89 1.45
N PHE A 109 21.73 -24.21 1.41
CA PHE A 109 21.26 -25.57 1.68
C PHE A 109 21.79 -26.59 0.67
N ARG A 110 21.90 -26.21 -0.61
CA ARG A 110 22.48 -27.07 -1.65
C ARG A 110 23.96 -27.39 -1.39
N ILE A 111 24.77 -26.37 -1.08
CA ILE A 111 26.20 -26.57 -0.75
C ILE A 111 26.33 -27.43 0.51
N MET A 112 25.44 -27.22 1.48
CA MET A 112 25.32 -28.08 2.65
C MET A 112 25.08 -29.56 2.25
N ASP A 113 24.13 -29.87 1.38
CA ASP A 113 23.87 -31.26 1.00
C ASP A 113 25.02 -31.89 0.17
N GLU A 114 25.65 -31.09 -0.69
CA GLU A 114 26.82 -31.51 -1.50
C GLU A 114 28.04 -31.80 -0.61
N THR A 115 28.26 -31.01 0.45
CA THR A 115 29.35 -31.24 1.40
C THR A 115 29.13 -32.48 2.27
N ASP A 116 27.90 -32.80 2.65
CA ASP A 116 27.58 -34.05 3.38
C ASP A 116 27.78 -35.28 2.48
N SER A 117 27.38 -35.18 1.22
CA SER A 117 27.58 -36.23 0.23
C SER A 117 29.08 -36.52 0.03
N LEU A 118 29.91 -35.47 0.00
CA LEU A 118 31.36 -35.60 -0.12
C LEU A 118 31.98 -36.20 1.14
N LEU A 119 31.59 -35.75 2.35
CA LEU A 119 32.08 -36.34 3.60
C LEU A 119 31.72 -37.81 3.71
N SER A 120 30.47 -38.17 3.41
CA SER A 120 30.00 -39.56 3.39
C SER A 120 30.79 -40.42 2.41
N PHE A 121 31.04 -39.92 1.20
CA PHE A 121 31.86 -40.61 0.21
C PHE A 121 33.32 -40.81 0.66
N LEU A 122 33.91 -39.80 1.32
CA LEU A 122 35.26 -39.91 1.88
C LEU A 122 35.31 -40.91 3.05
N GLN A 123 34.26 -40.99 3.85
CA GLN A 123 34.14 -41.94 4.95
C GLN A 123 34.04 -43.39 4.47
N ILE A 124 33.21 -43.64 3.46
CA ILE A 124 33.12 -44.95 2.80
C ILE A 124 34.48 -45.36 2.25
N LYS A 125 35.21 -44.45 1.59
CA LYS A 125 36.57 -44.75 1.09
C LYS A 125 37.57 -45.09 2.19
N ILE A 126 37.53 -44.44 3.35
CA ILE A 126 38.41 -44.76 4.48
C ILE A 126 38.04 -46.14 5.06
N GLU A 127 36.75 -46.44 5.17
CA GLU A 127 36.26 -47.73 5.64
C GLU A 127 36.64 -48.88 4.69
N GLU A 128 36.47 -48.72 3.37
CA GLU A 128 36.87 -49.70 2.35
C GLU A 128 38.37 -50.01 2.38
N ASN A 129 39.22 -49.01 2.63
CA ASN A 129 40.67 -49.20 2.77
C ASN A 129 41.08 -49.94 4.06
N ASN A 130 40.18 -50.07 5.04
CA ASN A 130 40.42 -50.81 6.30
C ASN A 130 40.03 -52.30 6.23
N VAL A 131 39.25 -52.74 5.22
CA VAL A 131 38.70 -54.11 5.16
C VAL A 131 39.69 -55.17 4.64
N ASP A 132 40.84 -54.78 4.07
CA ASP A 132 41.75 -55.72 3.39
C ASP A 132 42.81 -56.40 4.30
N VAL A 133 42.49 -56.66 5.58
CA VAL A 133 43.37 -57.41 6.49
C VAL A 133 42.68 -58.68 7.01
N LYS A 134 42.81 -59.77 6.24
CA LYS A 134 42.62 -61.15 6.74
C LYS A 134 43.71 -61.48 7.78
N PRO A 135 43.39 -62.12 8.93
CA PRO A 135 44.39 -62.52 9.90
C PRO A 135 45.01 -63.85 9.48
N SER A 136 46.22 -63.82 8.93
CA SER A 136 47.10 -65.00 8.85
C SER A 136 48.38 -64.69 9.62
N THR A 137 48.47 -65.30 10.81
CA THR A 137 49.66 -65.72 11.58
C THR A 137 51.01 -65.01 11.38
N SER A 138 51.56 -64.56 12.53
CA SER A 138 53.00 -64.46 12.87
C SER A 138 53.70 -63.09 12.72
N GLU A 139 54.09 -62.55 13.89
CA GLU A 139 55.22 -61.66 14.22
C GLU A 139 55.27 -60.19 13.70
N LYS A 140 55.59 -59.25 14.61
CA LYS A 140 55.64 -57.76 14.50
C LYS A 140 56.70 -57.23 13.49
N PRO A 141 56.72 -55.90 13.18
CA PRO A 141 55.66 -54.95 12.83
C PRO A 141 55.93 -54.26 11.45
N PRO A 142 54.98 -53.48 10.91
CA PRO A 142 55.26 -52.05 10.83
C PRO A 142 54.07 -51.19 11.28
N ALA A 143 54.21 -50.61 12.46
CA ALA A 143 53.20 -49.76 13.11
C ALA A 143 53.18 -48.31 12.60
N SER A 144 53.38 -48.09 11.28
CA SER A 144 53.45 -46.75 10.68
C SER A 144 52.24 -46.38 9.81
N GLY A 145 51.58 -47.35 9.15
CA GLY A 145 50.38 -47.10 8.34
C GLY A 145 49.09 -47.01 9.14
N GLN A 146 48.89 -47.92 10.10
CA GLN A 146 47.66 -47.99 10.90
C GLN A 146 47.44 -46.80 11.85
N ARG A 147 48.52 -46.15 12.31
CA ARG A 147 48.40 -44.92 13.12
C ARG A 147 47.94 -43.73 12.29
N LYS A 148 48.34 -43.68 11.01
CA LYS A 148 47.95 -42.62 10.08
C LYS A 148 46.47 -42.75 9.69
N LEU A 149 46.01 -43.96 9.38
CA LEU A 149 44.59 -44.25 9.10
C LEU A 149 43.66 -43.97 10.29
N LYS A 150 44.06 -44.37 11.51
CA LYS A 150 43.30 -44.04 12.74
C LYS A 150 43.25 -42.53 13.00
N SER A 151 44.33 -41.81 12.67
CA SER A 151 44.37 -40.35 12.75
C SER A 151 43.46 -39.71 11.70
N GLU A 152 43.43 -40.22 10.48
CA GLU A 152 42.57 -39.73 9.39
C GLU A 152 41.08 -39.98 9.68
N GLN A 153 40.75 -41.11 10.30
CA GLN A 153 39.41 -41.43 10.76
C GLN A 153 38.95 -40.52 11.91
N ALA A 154 39.82 -40.25 12.90
CA ALA A 154 39.52 -39.28 13.96
C ALA A 154 39.30 -37.86 13.42
N ILE A 155 40.13 -37.42 12.48
CA ILE A 155 39.96 -36.11 11.80
C ILE A 155 38.63 -36.04 11.05
N MET A 156 38.18 -37.15 10.45
CA MET A 156 36.91 -37.20 9.74
C MET A 156 35.70 -37.17 10.68
N GLU A 157 35.78 -37.81 11.83
CA GLU A 157 34.75 -37.73 12.89
C GLU A 157 34.64 -36.31 13.46
N GLU A 158 35.77 -35.64 13.70
CA GLU A 158 35.80 -34.22 14.11
C GLU A 158 35.21 -33.31 13.02
N LEU A 159 35.56 -33.53 11.75
CA LEU A 159 34.99 -32.80 10.61
C LEU A 159 33.47 -33.01 10.48
N ASN A 160 32.98 -34.24 10.68
CA ASN A 160 31.54 -34.53 10.71
C ASN A 160 30.83 -33.81 11.85
N SER A 161 31.42 -33.82 13.04
CA SER A 161 30.86 -33.14 14.21
C SER A 161 30.79 -31.62 14.01
N LEU A 162 31.88 -31.02 13.53
CA LEU A 162 31.96 -29.59 13.24
C LEU A 162 30.99 -29.18 12.11
N ASN A 163 30.88 -29.98 11.06
CA ASN A 163 29.95 -29.73 9.95
C ASN A 163 28.49 -29.79 10.46
N THR A 164 28.17 -30.76 11.31
CA THR A 164 26.84 -30.87 11.94
C THR A 164 26.53 -29.65 12.83
N GLU A 165 27.51 -29.18 13.62
CA GLU A 165 27.36 -28.00 14.47
C GLU A 165 27.15 -26.72 13.65
N LEU A 166 27.93 -26.53 12.57
CA LEU A 166 27.77 -25.42 11.63
C LEU A 166 26.37 -25.40 11.02
N ARG A 167 25.80 -26.57 10.66
CA ARG A 167 24.43 -26.66 10.14
C ARG A 167 23.40 -26.25 11.16
N ASN A 168 23.57 -26.69 12.41
CA ASN A 168 22.64 -26.34 13.48
C ASN A 168 22.65 -24.83 13.73
N LEU A 169 23.83 -24.21 13.72
CA LEU A 169 23.98 -22.76 13.81
C LEU A 169 23.34 -22.05 12.62
N ILE A 170 23.60 -22.49 11.38
CA ILE A 170 23.00 -21.91 10.17
C ILE A 170 21.47 -22.00 10.22
N LYS A 171 20.91 -23.16 10.61
CA LYS A 171 19.46 -23.35 10.79
C LYS A 171 18.90 -22.42 11.86
N GLN A 172 19.60 -22.26 12.99
CA GLN A 172 19.18 -21.36 14.07
C GLN A 172 19.19 -19.89 13.60
N LEU A 173 20.25 -19.46 12.92
CA LEU A 173 20.35 -18.10 12.37
C LEU A 173 19.24 -17.82 11.34
N PHE A 174 18.87 -18.79 10.49
CA PHE A 174 17.72 -18.65 9.60
C PHE A 174 16.40 -18.54 10.37
N ALA A 175 16.21 -19.31 11.45
CA ALA A 175 15.01 -19.23 12.28
C ALA A 175 14.90 -17.87 13.00
N GLU A 176 16.02 -17.35 13.52
CA GLU A 176 16.10 -16.02 14.13
C GLU A 176 15.84 -14.91 13.11
N LEU A 177 16.42 -15.01 11.91
CA LEU A 177 16.18 -14.07 10.81
C LEU A 177 14.69 -14.04 10.43
N GLN A 178 14.07 -15.19 10.23
CA GLN A 178 12.63 -15.27 9.92
C GLN A 178 11.76 -14.70 11.05
N SER A 179 12.12 -14.94 12.31
CA SER A 179 11.42 -14.37 13.46
C SER A 179 11.52 -12.83 13.46
N SER A 180 12.72 -12.30 13.23
CA SER A 180 12.97 -10.87 13.12
C SER A 180 12.21 -10.24 11.95
N GLU A 181 12.21 -10.86 10.78
CA GLU A 181 11.44 -10.39 9.62
C GLU A 181 9.93 -10.32 9.90
N ARG A 182 9.38 -11.33 10.59
CA ARG A 182 7.97 -11.33 11.02
C ARG A 182 7.68 -10.20 11.99
N GLN A 183 8.58 -9.94 12.94
CA GLN A 183 8.44 -8.83 13.89
C GLN A 183 8.49 -7.48 13.17
N VAL A 184 9.42 -7.28 12.23
CA VAL A 184 9.51 -6.06 11.43
C VAL A 184 8.26 -5.87 10.58
N GLU A 185 7.73 -6.92 9.97
CA GLU A 185 6.49 -6.83 9.19
C GLU A 185 5.29 -6.50 10.09
N ALA A 186 5.18 -7.11 11.27
CA ALA A 186 4.14 -6.79 12.26
C ALA A 186 4.22 -5.33 12.73
N LEU A 187 5.43 -4.83 13.00
CA LEU A 187 5.66 -3.43 13.35
C LEU A 187 5.31 -2.49 12.21
N ARG A 188 5.64 -2.83 10.96
CA ARG A 188 5.24 -2.05 9.77
C ARG A 188 3.73 -2.00 9.60
N ILE A 189 3.03 -3.12 9.79
CA ILE A 189 1.56 -3.17 9.73
C ILE A 189 0.97 -2.28 10.82
N ARG A 190 1.51 -2.35 12.04
CA ARG A 190 1.07 -1.52 13.16
C ARG A 190 1.33 -0.02 12.93
N LEU A 191 2.50 0.33 12.39
CA LEU A 191 2.83 1.70 11.99
C LEU A 191 1.85 2.21 10.95
N LYS A 192 1.55 1.39 9.94
CA LYS A 192 0.57 1.72 8.91
C LYS A 192 -0.83 1.93 9.48
N ALA A 193 -1.26 1.12 10.45
CA ALA A 193 -2.53 1.32 11.15
C ALA A 193 -2.56 2.69 11.85
N TYR A 194 -1.50 3.06 12.58
CA TYR A 194 -1.40 4.37 13.20
C TYR A 194 -1.34 5.53 12.17
N GLU A 195 -0.69 5.33 11.02
CA GLU A 195 -0.68 6.31 9.93
C GLU A 195 -2.05 6.47 9.25
N GLU A 196 -2.88 5.43 9.22
CA GLU A 196 -4.25 5.50 8.70
C GLU A 196 -5.25 6.05 9.74
N ASP A 197 -5.00 5.84 11.03
CA ASP A 197 -5.79 6.39 12.15
C ASP A 197 -5.54 7.89 12.39
N PHE A 198 -4.44 8.45 11.88
CA PHE A 198 -4.32 9.89 11.66
C PHE A 198 -4.91 10.21 10.28
N PRO A 199 -6.16 10.69 10.18
CA PRO A 199 -6.58 11.30 8.93
C PRO A 199 -5.57 12.40 8.62
N ALA A 200 -5.04 12.40 7.38
CA ALA A 200 -4.36 13.55 6.81
C ALA A 200 -5.08 14.80 7.32
N LEU A 201 -4.32 15.74 7.92
CA LEU A 201 -4.81 16.99 8.50
C LEU A 201 -6.16 17.36 7.89
N PRO A 202 -7.24 17.46 8.70
CA PRO A 202 -8.57 17.69 8.18
C PRO A 202 -8.46 18.82 7.15
N ASP A 203 -8.93 18.53 5.93
CA ASP A 203 -8.97 19.50 4.83
C ASP A 203 -9.60 20.75 5.41
N LEU A 204 -8.77 21.74 5.74
CA LEU A 204 -9.21 22.89 6.51
C LEU A 204 -10.28 23.51 5.64
N THR A 205 -11.50 23.55 6.17
CA THR A 205 -12.62 24.20 5.51
C THR A 205 -12.12 25.57 5.06
N PRO A 206 -12.26 25.93 3.77
CA PRO A 206 -11.88 27.25 3.30
C PRO A 206 -12.42 28.28 4.28
N LEU A 207 -11.55 29.15 4.80
CA LEU A 207 -11.91 30.20 5.75
C LEU A 207 -13.22 30.85 5.30
N GLU A 208 -14.26 30.76 6.13
CA GLU A 208 -15.50 31.49 5.88
C GLU A 208 -15.13 32.97 5.80
N ILE A 209 -15.22 33.52 4.60
CA ILE A 209 -15.08 34.94 4.37
C ILE A 209 -16.25 35.57 5.15
N PRO A 210 -15.99 36.51 6.08
CA PRO A 210 -17.04 37.14 6.86
C PRO A 210 -18.13 37.64 5.92
N GLN A 211 -19.37 37.19 6.13
CA GLN A 211 -20.52 37.82 5.50
C GLN A 211 -20.63 39.20 6.13
N TYR A 212 -20.09 40.21 5.45
CA TYR A 212 -20.40 41.59 5.76
C TYR A 212 -21.90 41.76 5.53
N GLU A 213 -22.67 41.83 6.62
CA GLU A 213 -24.00 42.39 6.56
C GLU A 213 -23.83 43.84 6.12
N TYR A 214 -24.03 44.10 4.83
CA TYR A 214 -24.36 45.43 4.36
C TYR A 214 -25.70 45.75 4.99
N THR A 215 -25.67 46.40 6.16
CA THR A 215 -26.80 47.16 6.64
C THR A 215 -27.11 48.16 5.53
N SER A 216 -28.14 47.86 4.75
CA SER A 216 -28.79 48.82 3.88
C SER A 216 -29.27 49.94 4.78
N ALA A 217 -28.44 50.97 4.96
CA ALA A 217 -28.84 52.22 5.55
C ALA A 217 -29.98 52.73 4.68
N THR A 218 -31.20 52.60 5.20
CA THR A 218 -32.37 53.28 4.68
C THR A 218 -32.03 54.76 4.60
N THR A 219 -32.09 55.32 3.40
CA THR A 219 -31.79 56.72 3.10
C THR A 219 -32.88 57.67 3.61
N GLU A 220 -33.43 57.45 4.80
CA GLU A 220 -34.48 58.30 5.38
C GLU A 220 -34.09 59.03 6.68
N ASP A 221 -32.91 58.79 7.26
CA ASP A 221 -32.55 59.38 8.58
C ASP A 221 -31.38 60.39 8.57
N ILE A 222 -31.01 61.01 7.43
CA ILE A 222 -29.83 61.92 7.37
C ILE A 222 -30.15 63.42 7.22
N PHE A 223 -31.41 63.86 7.22
CA PHE A 223 -31.68 65.31 7.30
C PHE A 223 -32.88 65.68 8.18
N PRO A 224 -32.68 65.87 9.51
CA PRO A 224 -33.46 66.83 10.26
C PRO A 224 -32.81 68.22 10.14
N GLU A 225 -33.65 69.21 9.83
CA GLU A 225 -33.35 70.65 9.84
C GLU A 225 -32.45 71.19 8.72
N LEU A 226 -33.08 71.93 7.80
CA LEU A 226 -32.69 73.31 7.52
C LEU A 226 -33.89 74.06 6.93
N VAL A 227 -34.27 75.11 7.66
CA VAL A 227 -35.11 76.26 7.27
C VAL A 227 -34.54 76.95 6.03
#